data_AF-A0A6L9J9A7-F1
#
_entry.id   AF-A0A6L9J9A7-F1
#
_cell.length_a   1.000
_cell.length_b   1.000
_cell.length_c   1.000
_cell.angle_alpha   90.00
_cell.angle_beta   90.00
_cell.angle_gamma   90.00
#
_symmetry.space_group_name_H-M   'P 1'
#
loop_
_entity.id
_entity.type
_entity.pdbx_description
1 polymer ?
#
loop_
_entity_poly.entity_id
_entity_poly.type
_entity_poly.pdbx_seq_one_letter_code
_entity_poly.pdbx_strand_id
1 'polypeptide(L)'
;MTINSHKLVHVEDYAQFVGAEAVERVLRKAEPLQDLHITHVNSTYYGGGVAVLLSSLAVLMNSLGIKTGWRVIQGSPDFFSVTKKMHNALQGGEIKLTDQKKQIYQSVVYENAI
;
A
#
# COMPACT_ATOMS: atom_id res chain seq x y z
N MET A 1 24.68 -7.11 -26.74
CA MET A 1 23.55 -6.37 -26.14
C MET A 1 23.05 -7.22 -24.98
N THR A 2 23.59 -7.01 -23.79
CA THR A 2 23.29 -7.83 -22.62
C THR A 2 21.89 -7.46 -22.15
N ILE A 3 20.92 -8.35 -22.35
CA ILE A 3 19.60 -8.22 -21.77
C ILE A 3 19.83 -8.32 -20.26
N ASN A 4 19.70 -7.20 -19.56
CA ASN A 4 19.78 -7.15 -18.11
C ASN A 4 18.58 -7.97 -17.61
N SER A 5 18.79 -9.23 -17.24
CA SER A 5 17.74 -10.04 -16.62
C SER A 5 17.44 -9.38 -15.28
N HIS A 6 16.34 -8.63 -15.20
CA HIS A 6 15.89 -8.07 -13.93
C HIS A 6 15.56 -9.24 -12.99
N LYS A 7 16.53 -9.60 -12.14
CA LYS A 7 16.34 -10.60 -11.09
C LYS A 7 15.21 -10.09 -10.20
N LEU A 8 14.15 -10.88 -10.03
CA LEU A 8 13.15 -10.56 -9.01
C LEU A 8 13.84 -10.58 -7.64
N VAL A 9 13.48 -9.63 -6.79
CA VAL A 9 14.03 -9.54 -5.43
C VAL A 9 13.34 -10.58 -4.56
N HIS A 10 14.15 -11.37 -3.84
CA HIS A 10 13.70 -12.39 -2.90
C HIS A 10 14.08 -12.00 -1.46
N VAL A 11 13.37 -12.53 -0.47
CA VAL A 11 13.66 -12.23 0.95
C VAL A 11 15.05 -12.69 1.37
N GLU A 12 15.54 -13.76 0.73
CA GLU A 12 16.86 -14.35 0.92
C GLU A 12 17.99 -13.40 0.51
N ASP A 13 17.75 -12.48 -0.45
CA ASP A 13 18.74 -11.47 -0.85
C ASP A 13 19.10 -10.52 0.32
N TYR A 14 18.22 -10.43 1.32
CA TYR A 14 18.41 -9.62 2.53
C TYR A 14 19.10 -10.36 3.68
N ALA A 15 19.39 -11.66 3.55
CA ALA A 15 20.02 -12.45 4.62
C ALA A 15 21.34 -11.84 5.11
N GLN A 16 22.09 -11.17 4.22
CA GLN A 16 23.33 -10.47 4.56
C GLN A 16 23.14 -9.28 5.53
N PHE A 17 21.94 -8.71 5.60
CA PHE A 17 21.63 -7.55 6.45
C PHE A 17 20.89 -7.93 7.73
N VAL A 18 20.02 -8.95 7.67
CA VAL A 18 19.13 -9.32 8.79
C VAL A 18 19.40 -10.71 9.37
N GLY A 19 20.31 -11.47 8.76
CA GLY A 19 20.64 -12.85 9.14
C GLY A 19 19.66 -13.89 8.59
N ALA A 20 20.14 -15.12 8.43
CA ALA A 20 19.36 -16.24 7.89
C ALA A 20 18.15 -16.60 8.78
N GLU A 21 18.26 -16.47 10.10
CA GLU A 21 17.17 -16.76 11.03
C GLU A 21 15.96 -15.83 10.82
N ALA A 22 16.21 -14.54 10.53
CA ALA A 22 15.14 -13.59 10.26
C ALA A 22 14.42 -13.90 8.94
N VAL A 23 15.17 -14.30 7.91
CA VAL A 23 14.62 -14.73 6.62
C VAL A 23 13.78 -15.99 6.77
N GLU A 24 14.30 -17.01 7.45
CA GLU A 24 13.58 -18.26 7.74
C GLU A 24 12.26 -17.98 8.50
N ARG A 25 12.29 -17.07 9.47
CA ARG A 25 11.09 -16.67 10.21
C ARG A 25 10.04 -16.00 9.31
N VAL A 26 10.45 -15.24 8.29
CA VAL A 26 9.54 -14.64 7.31
C VAL A 26 8.97 -15.72 6.39
N LEU A 27 9.80 -16.62 5.86
CA LEU A 27 9.37 -17.73 5.00
C LEU A 27 8.32 -18.60 5.69
N ARG A 28 8.55 -19.02 6.93
CA ARG A 28 7.59 -19.81 7.72
C ARG A 28 6.26 -19.09 7.97
N LYS A 29 6.28 -17.76 8.10
CA LYS A 29 5.05 -16.96 8.28
C LYS A 29 4.30 -16.75 6.97
N ALA A 30 5.00 -16.81 5.83
CA ALA A 30 4.40 -16.65 4.52
C ALA A 30 3.68 -17.91 4.04
N GLU A 31 4.19 -19.10 4.39
CA GLU A 31 3.63 -20.40 4.00
C GLU A 31 2.09 -20.50 4.15
N PRO A 32 1.47 -20.21 5.32
CA PRO A 32 0.01 -20.30 5.47
C PRO A 32 -0.77 -19.22 4.71
N LEU A 33 -0.10 -18.25 4.10
CA LEU A 33 -0.71 -17.12 3.39
C LEU A 33 -0.66 -17.29 1.85
N GLN A 34 0.01 -18.31 1.33
CA GLN A 34 0.23 -18.48 -0.11
C GLN A 34 -1.07 -18.71 -0.90
N ASP A 35 -2.09 -19.30 -0.26
CA ASP A 35 -3.42 -19.49 -0.88
C ASP A 35 -4.31 -18.24 -0.81
N LEU A 36 -3.85 -17.16 -0.16
CA LEU A 36 -4.62 -15.93 0.02
C LEU A 36 -4.29 -14.89 -1.04
N HIS A 37 -5.29 -14.07 -1.35
CA HIS A 37 -5.11 -12.83 -2.10
C HIS A 37 -5.11 -11.64 -1.15
N ILE A 38 -3.94 -11.03 -0.95
CA ILE A 38 -3.80 -9.84 -0.10
C ILE A 38 -3.81 -8.60 -0.97
N THR A 39 -4.69 -7.63 -0.68
CA THR A 39 -4.76 -6.36 -1.41
C THR A 39 -4.44 -5.20 -0.49
N HIS A 40 -3.46 -4.37 -0.88
CA HIS A 40 -3.21 -3.07 -0.27
C HIS A 40 -4.05 -2.00 -0.96
N VAL A 41 -4.73 -1.16 -0.18
CA VAL A 41 -5.51 -0.02 -0.67
C VAL A 41 -5.00 1.25 -0.02
N ASN A 42 -4.65 2.26 -0.81
CA ASN A 42 -4.29 3.59 -0.33
C ASN A 42 -4.80 4.69 -1.28
N SER A 43 -4.27 5.91 -1.18
CA SER A 43 -4.74 7.08 -1.95
C SER A 43 -3.86 7.47 -3.13
N THR A 44 -2.71 6.84 -3.34
CA THR A 44 -1.78 7.21 -4.44
C THR A 44 -0.76 6.11 -4.76
N TYR A 45 -0.39 5.97 -6.04
CA TYR A 45 0.74 5.12 -6.47
C TYR A 45 2.09 5.84 -6.39
N TYR A 46 2.10 7.15 -6.18
CA TYR A 46 3.30 7.98 -6.20
C TYR A 46 3.28 9.04 -5.11
N GLY A 47 4.47 9.44 -4.67
CA GLY A 47 4.62 10.44 -3.63
C GLY A 47 4.33 9.91 -2.22
N GLY A 48 5.18 10.29 -1.27
CA GLY A 48 5.07 9.90 0.14
C GLY A 48 5.62 8.50 0.45
N GLY A 49 5.86 8.25 1.74
CA GLY A 49 6.51 7.03 2.21
C GLY A 49 5.71 5.75 2.00
N VAL A 50 4.37 5.82 2.01
CA VAL A 50 3.50 4.64 1.81
C VAL A 50 3.66 4.07 0.40
N ALA A 51 3.67 4.92 -0.63
CA ALA A 51 3.84 4.47 -2.01
C ALA A 51 5.24 3.86 -2.25
N VAL A 52 6.28 4.46 -1.66
CA VAL A 52 7.66 3.94 -1.72
C VAL A 52 7.79 2.58 -1.01
N LEU A 53 7.10 2.41 0.12
CA LEU A 53 7.08 1.14 0.84
C LEU A 53 6.35 0.06 0.03
N LEU A 54 5.14 0.34 -0.44
CA LEU A 54 4.30 -0.64 -1.11
C LEU A 54 4.86 -1.09 -2.46
N SER A 55 5.60 -0.22 -3.17
CA SER A 55 6.23 -0.61 -4.44
C SER A 55 7.24 -1.74 -4.27
N SER A 56 8.04 -1.72 -3.21
CA SER A 56 9.00 -2.80 -2.90
C SER A 56 8.31 -3.97 -2.20
N LEU A 57 7.43 -3.68 -1.23
CA LEU A 57 6.78 -4.71 -0.42
C LEU A 57 5.89 -5.63 -1.26
N ALA A 58 5.12 -5.08 -2.21
CA ALA A 58 4.24 -5.90 -3.05
C ALA A 58 5.03 -6.89 -3.92
N VAL A 59 6.21 -6.51 -4.42
CA VAL A 59 7.09 -7.42 -5.18
C VAL A 59 7.61 -8.53 -4.27
N LEU A 60 8.05 -8.17 -3.05
CA LEU A 60 8.58 -9.12 -2.08
C LEU A 60 7.51 -10.11 -1.58
N MET A 61 6.27 -9.66 -1.40
CA MET A 61 5.17 -10.55 -1.03
C MET A 61 4.80 -11.52 -2.17
N ASN A 62 4.82 -11.04 -3.42
CA ASN A 62 4.63 -11.93 -4.57
C ASN A 62 5.79 -12.95 -4.70
N SER A 63 7.03 -12.59 -4.38
CA SER A 63 8.16 -13.54 -4.42
C SER A 63 8.11 -14.60 -3.31
N LEU A 64 7.32 -14.36 -2.25
CA LEU A 64 6.96 -15.33 -1.21
C LEU A 64 5.80 -16.25 -1.58
N GLY A 65 5.25 -16.12 -2.79
CA GLY A 65 4.09 -16.88 -3.26
C GLY A 65 2.74 -16.31 -2.81
N ILE A 66 2.70 -15.14 -2.17
CA ILE A 66 1.46 -14.50 -1.75
C ILE A 66 0.94 -13.65 -2.91
N LYS A 67 -0.22 -14.01 -3.46
CA LYS A 67 -0.87 -13.20 -4.50
C LYS A 67 -1.16 -11.82 -3.92
N THR A 68 -0.42 -10.80 -4.37
CA THR A 68 -0.49 -9.47 -3.77
C THR A 68 -0.93 -8.42 -4.78
N GLY A 69 -2.03 -7.74 -4.48
CA GLY A 69 -2.58 -6.63 -5.23
C GLY A 69 -2.29 -5.27 -4.58
N TRP A 70 -2.17 -4.24 -5.39
CA TRP A 70 -2.15 -2.84 -4.95
C TRP A 70 -3.20 -2.05 -5.73
N ARG A 71 -4.09 -1.36 -5.00
CA ARG A 71 -5.15 -0.51 -5.53
C ARG A 71 -5.09 0.86 -4.87
N VAL A 72 -5.57 1.86 -5.58
CA VAL A 72 -5.67 3.23 -5.07
C VAL A 72 -7.11 3.72 -5.20
N ILE A 73 -7.54 4.51 -4.22
CA ILE A 73 -8.79 5.25 -4.28
C ILE A 73 -8.67 6.29 -5.41
N GLN A 74 -9.59 6.22 -6.36
CA GLN A 74 -9.76 7.23 -7.41
C GLN A 74 -10.67 8.32 -6.88
N GLY A 75 -10.18 9.55 -6.80
CA GLY A 75 -10.94 10.67 -6.24
C GLY A 75 -10.64 11.97 -6.97
N SER A 76 -11.60 12.91 -6.89
CA SER A 76 -11.42 14.26 -7.41
C SER A 76 -10.45 15.08 -6.56
N PRO A 77 -9.91 16.22 -7.07
CA PRO A 77 -9.13 17.15 -6.26
C PRO A 77 -9.84 17.61 -4.99
N ASP A 78 -11.16 17.80 -5.05
CA ASP A 78 -11.99 18.17 -3.89
C ASP A 78 -12.01 17.08 -2.82
N PHE A 79 -12.08 15.81 -3.22
CA PHE A 79 -11.97 14.68 -2.30
C PHE A 79 -10.62 14.68 -1.57
N PHE A 80 -9.51 14.88 -2.29
CA PHE A 80 -8.19 14.94 -1.67
C PHE A 80 -8.01 16.18 -0.78
N SER A 81 -8.64 17.30 -1.12
CA SER A 81 -8.69 18.50 -0.25
C SER A 81 -9.45 18.23 1.04
N VAL A 82 -10.58 17.52 0.98
CA VAL A 82 -11.37 17.13 2.16
C VAL A 82 -10.59 16.16 3.05
N THR A 83 -10.03 15.08 2.49
CA THR A 83 -9.26 14.09 3.25
C THR A 83 -8.02 14.69 3.90
N LYS A 84 -7.33 15.62 3.22
CA LYS A 84 -6.20 16.36 3.81
C LYS A 84 -6.62 17.21 5.02
N LYS A 85 -7.77 17.90 4.93
CA LYS A 85 -8.32 18.66 6.07
C LYS A 85 -8.68 17.74 7.23
N MET A 86 -9.29 16.59 6.95
CA MET A 86 -9.61 15.58 7.98
C MET A 86 -8.34 15.06 8.65
N HIS A 87 -7.32 14.69 7.87
CA HIS A 87 -6.01 14.26 8.38
C HIS A 87 -5.38 15.29 9.31
N ASN A 88 -5.34 16.56 8.89
CA ASN A 88 -4.77 17.63 9.71
C ASN A 88 -5.57 17.86 10.99
N ALA A 89 -6.91 17.72 10.94
CA ALA A 89 -7.74 17.87 12.11
C ALA A 89 -7.56 16.74 13.14
N LEU A 90 -7.35 15.50 12.66
CA LEU A 90 -6.95 14.38 13.51
C LEU A 90 -5.59 14.62 14.20
N GLN A 91 -4.75 15.51 13.65
CA GLN A 91 -3.48 15.95 14.23
C GLN A 91 -3.60 17.25 15.05
N GLY A 92 -4.82 17.66 15.41
CA GLY A 92 -5.09 18.84 16.24
C GLY A 92 -5.35 20.14 15.47
N GLY A 93 -5.40 20.10 14.13
CA GLY A 93 -5.84 21.22 13.32
C GLY A 93 -7.36 21.46 13.39
N GLU A 94 -7.81 22.62 12.94
CA GLU A 94 -9.24 22.90 12.83
C GLU A 94 -9.83 22.38 11.51
N ILE A 95 -11.10 21.94 11.56
CA ILE A 95 -11.88 21.63 10.36
C ILE A 95 -13.32 22.09 10.49
N LYS A 96 -13.77 22.89 9.52
CA LYS A 96 -15.19 23.11 9.29
C LYS A 96 -15.75 21.98 8.41
N LEU A 97 -16.20 20.88 9.02
CA LEU A 97 -16.74 19.72 8.32
C LEU A 97 -18.21 19.95 7.92
N THR A 98 -18.42 20.65 6.80
CA THR A 98 -19.74 20.93 6.24
C THR A 98 -20.37 19.67 5.62
N ASP A 99 -21.69 19.65 5.46
CA ASP A 99 -22.39 18.50 4.87
C ASP A 99 -21.95 18.24 3.42
N GLN A 100 -21.67 19.30 2.65
CA GLN A 100 -21.05 19.16 1.33
C GLN A 100 -19.71 18.38 1.37
N LYS A 101 -18.84 18.63 2.37
CA LYS A 101 -17.57 17.91 2.50
C LYS A 101 -17.81 16.44 2.85
N LYS A 102 -18.79 16.16 3.71
CA LYS A 102 -19.17 14.79 4.06
C LYS A 102 -19.68 14.05 2.82
N GLN A 103 -20.54 14.70 2.02
CA GLN A 103 -21.09 14.12 0.81
C GLN A 103 -20.00 13.81 -0.23
N ILE A 104 -19.07 14.75 -0.48
CA ILE A 104 -17.92 14.51 -1.37
C ILE A 104 -17.11 13.29 -0.91
N TYR A 105 -16.81 13.21 0.39
CA TYR A 105 -16.06 12.08 0.94
C TYR A 105 -16.81 10.75 0.77
N GLN A 106 -18.09 10.72 1.17
CA GLN A 106 -18.90 9.50 1.15
C GLN A 106 -19.18 9.02 -0.27
N SER A 107 -19.50 9.92 -1.20
CA SER A 107 -19.77 9.57 -2.60
C SER A 107 -18.55 8.93 -3.26
N VAL A 108 -17.36 9.52 -3.12
CA VAL A 108 -16.13 8.95 -3.70
C VAL A 108 -15.77 7.62 -3.04
N VAL A 109 -15.89 7.51 -1.71
CA VAL A 109 -15.64 6.23 -1.02
C VAL A 109 -16.61 5.14 -1.51
N TYR A 110 -17.89 5.48 -1.69
CA TYR A 110 -18.90 4.56 -2.20
C TYR A 110 -18.59 4.10 -3.64
N GLU A 111 -18.24 5.04 -4.53
CA GLU A 111 -17.87 4.74 -5.93
C GLU A 111 -16.65 3.82 -6.05
N ASN A 112 -15.73 3.83 -5.07
CA ASN A 112 -14.56 2.94 -5.04
C ASN A 112 -14.85 1.58 -4.37
N ALA A 113 -16.03 1.39 -3.78
CA ALA A 113 -16.41 0.16 -3.08
C ALA A 113 -17.29 -0.77 -3.93
N ILE A 114 -17.85 -0.27 -5.04
CA ILE A 114 -18.67 -1.01 -6.01
C ILE A 114 -17.83 -1.51 -7.19
#